data_AF-A0A2G1YDV1-F1
#
_entry.id   AF-A0A2G1YDV1-F1
#
_cell.length_a   1.000
_cell.length_b   1.000
_cell.length_c   1.000
_cell.angle_alpha   90.00
_cell.angle_beta   90.00
_cell.angle_gamma   90.00
#
_symmetry.space_group_name_H-M   'P 1'
#
loop_
_entity.id
_entity.type
_entity.pdbx_description
1 polymer ?
#
loop_
_entity_poly.entity_id
_entity_poly.type
_entity_poly.pdbx_seq_one_letter_code
_entity_poly.pdbx_strand_id
1 'polypeptide(L)' 'MKKMSRSILMGILMFSSCLVFSQSIFGKWKTIDDRTGKPKALISIYEKDGLMYGHVVDILEKGKENFLCHKCDGDK' A
#
# COMPACT_ATOMS: atom_id res chain seq x y z
N MET A 1 12.30 6.96 44.22
CA MET A 1 11.81 7.12 42.82
C MET A 1 11.14 8.49 42.74
N LYS A 2 11.68 9.45 41.96
CA LYS A 2 11.14 10.82 41.90
C LYS A 2 9.79 10.79 41.16
N LYS A 3 8.76 11.37 41.77
CA LYS A 3 7.39 11.44 41.22
C LYS A 3 7.43 12.35 39.98
N MET A 4 7.22 11.79 38.79
CA MET A 4 7.21 12.55 37.54
C MET A 4 6.07 13.58 37.57
N SER A 5 6.37 14.85 37.24
CA SER A 5 5.37 15.92 37.17
C SER A 5 4.34 15.62 36.07
N ARG A 6 3.05 15.80 36.38
CA ARG A 6 1.95 15.63 35.41
C ARG A 6 2.13 16.52 34.17
N SER A 7 2.72 17.71 34.33
CA SER A 7 3.01 18.63 33.22
C SER A 7 4.10 18.09 32.28
N ILE A 8 5.09 17.38 32.83
CA ILE A 8 6.15 16.74 32.02
C ILE A 8 5.55 15.59 31.21
N LEU A 9 4.68 14.78 31.82
CA LEU A 9 3.97 13.71 31.11
C LEU A 9 3.10 14.26 29.97
N MET A 10 2.39 15.36 30.22
CA MET A 10 1.54 16.01 29.20
C MET A 10 2.36 16.59 28.05
N GLY A 11 3.53 17.18 28.36
CA GLY A 11 4.47 17.69 27.35
C GLY A 11 5.03 16.58 26.47
N ILE A 12 5.40 15.42 27.05
CA ILE A 12 5.88 14.25 26.29
C ILE A 12 4.76 13.73 25.36
N LEU A 13 3.52 13.66 25.84
CA LEU A 13 2.39 13.20 25.04
C LEU A 13 2.14 14.09 23.81
N MET A 14 2.21 15.41 23.98
CA MET A 14 2.04 16.37 22.88
C MET A 14 3.22 16.37 21.89
N PHE A 15 4.45 16.13 22.35
CA PHE A 15 5.60 16.04 21.45
C PHE A 15 5.56 14.77 20.60
N SER A 16 5.02 13.67 21.13
CA SER A 16 4.92 12.39 20.41
C SER A 16 4.06 12.46 19.16
N SER A 17 3.05 13.33 19.10
CA SER A 17 2.19 13.46 17.90
C SER A 17 2.91 14.08 16.69
N CYS A 18 4.00 14.81 16.91
CA CYS A 18 4.78 15.43 15.83
C CYS A 18 5.68 14.43 15.08
N LEU A 19 5.80 13.19 15.58
CA LEU A 19 6.70 12.17 15.03
C LEU A 19 6.01 11.16 14.09
N VAL A 20 4.74 11.40 13.75
CA VAL A 20 3.98 10.48 12.89
C VAL A 20 4.29 10.77 11.42
N PHE A 21 4.97 9.84 10.76
CA PHE A 21 5.15 9.84 9.31
C PHE A 21 4.13 8.88 8.67
N SER A 22 3.52 9.29 7.55
CA SER A 22 2.69 8.38 6.76
C SER A 22 3.57 7.32 6.09
N GLN A 23 3.06 6.09 6.02
CA GLN A 23 3.65 5.08 5.15
C GLN A 23 3.43 5.46 3.67
N SER A 24 4.39 5.11 2.82
CA SER A 24 4.27 5.26 1.38
C SER A 24 3.39 4.16 0.80
N ILE A 25 2.52 4.51 -0.16
CA ILE A 25 1.74 3.54 -0.95
C ILE A 25 2.57 2.92 -2.08
N PHE A 26 3.69 3.55 -2.45
CA PHE A 26 4.51 3.13 -3.57
C PHE A 26 5.32 1.87 -3.23
N GLY A 27 5.35 0.93 -4.17
CA GLY A 27 6.00 -0.37 -4.00
C GLY A 27 5.23 -1.51 -4.66
N LYS A 28 5.67 -2.74 -4.38
CA LYS A 28 5.02 -3.95 -4.87
C LYS A 28 3.98 -4.46 -3.88
N TRP A 29 2.81 -4.81 -4.40
CA TRP A 29 1.67 -5.27 -3.61
C TRP A 29 1.11 -6.57 -4.16
N LYS A 30 0.80 -7.50 -3.27
CA LYS A 30 0.05 -8.71 -3.61
C LYS A 30 -1.43 -8.45 -3.39
N THR A 31 -2.23 -8.48 -4.45
CA THR A 31 -3.68 -8.32 -4.35
C THR A 31 -4.34 -9.64 -3.95
N ILE A 32 -5.37 -9.53 -3.13
CA ILE A 32 -6.17 -10.65 -2.65
C ILE A 32 -7.59 -10.47 -3.18
N ASP A 33 -8.14 -11.54 -3.75
CA ASP A 33 -9.54 -11.56 -4.18
C ASP A 33 -10.46 -11.64 -2.96
N ASP A 34 -11.36 -10.67 -2.83
CA ASP A 34 -12.26 -10.49 -1.69
C ASP A 34 -13.32 -11.59 -1.57
N ARG A 35 -13.68 -12.25 -2.69
CA ARG A 35 -14.68 -13.32 -2.73
C ARG A 35 -14.08 -14.67 -2.36
N THR A 36 -12.83 -14.92 -2.74
CA THR A 36 -12.17 -16.22 -2.60
C THR A 36 -11.05 -16.26 -1.56
N GLY A 37 -10.54 -15.10 -1.13
CA GLY A 37 -9.40 -14.97 -0.22
C GLY A 37 -8.06 -15.37 -0.83
N LYS A 38 -8.00 -15.60 -2.15
CA LYS A 38 -6.79 -16.10 -2.83
C LYS A 38 -5.97 -14.97 -3.43
N PRO A 39 -4.63 -15.12 -3.54
CA PRO A 39 -3.80 -14.19 -4.29
C PRO A 39 -4.25 -14.07 -5.75
N LYS A 40 -4.37 -12.84 -6.23
CA LYS A 40 -4.83 -12.54 -7.60
C LYS A 40 -3.70 -12.07 -8.50
N ALA A 41 -2.94 -11.06 -8.08
CA ALA A 41 -1.84 -10.50 -8.85
C ALA A 41 -0.79 -9.84 -7.96
N LEU A 42 0.44 -9.72 -8.48
CA LEU A 42 1.45 -8.80 -7.97
C LEU A 42 1.36 -7.52 -8.80
N ILE A 43 1.15 -6.37 -8.15
CA ILE A 43 1.12 -5.05 -8.80
C ILE A 43 2.27 -4.19 -8.29
N SER A 44 2.70 -3.23 -9.11
CA SER A 44 3.61 -2.15 -8.72
C SER A 44 2.85 -0.85 -8.72
N ILE A 45 2.80 -0.18 -7.56
CA ILE A 45 2.28 1.18 -7.43
C ILE A 45 3.48 2.13 -7.44
N TYR A 46 3.49 3.09 -8.36
CA TYR A 46 4.61 4.01 -8.53
C TYR A 46 4.13 5.42 -8.86
N GLU A 47 5.00 6.39 -8.59
CA GLU A 47 4.78 7.79 -8.95
C GLU A 47 5.47 8.10 -10.27
N LYS A 48 4.81 8.85 -11.14
CA LYS A 48 5.40 9.43 -12.34
C LYS A 48 4.73 10.77 -12.61
N ASP A 49 5.51 11.82 -12.86
CA ASP A 49 5.00 13.16 -13.17
C ASP A 49 3.98 13.70 -12.13
N GLY A 50 4.17 13.35 -10.85
CA GLY A 50 3.28 13.73 -9.74
C GLY A 50 1.96 12.95 -9.67
N LEU A 51 1.78 11.94 -10.52
CA LEU A 51 0.59 11.09 -10.57
C LEU A 51 0.91 9.66 -10.11
N MET A 52 -0.07 9.01 -9.49
CA MET A 52 0.02 7.62 -9.06
C MET A 52 -0.42 6.67 -10.18
N TYR A 53 0.41 5.68 -10.47
CA TYR A 53 0.14 4.65 -11.46
C TYR A 53 0.24 3.25 -10.86
N GLY A 54 -0.45 2.31 -11.49
CA GLY A 54 -0.41 0.88 -11.16
C GLY A 54 -0.04 0.06 -12.40
N HIS A 55 0.85 -0.92 -12.23
CA HIS A 55 1.21 -1.88 -13.27
C HIS A 55 1.11 -3.31 -12.74
N VAL A 56 0.50 -4.22 -13.51
CA VAL A 56 0.45 -5.65 -13.16
C VAL A 56 1.80 -6.28 -13.50
N VAL A 57 2.52 -6.72 -12.47
CA VAL A 57 3.83 -7.36 -12.61
C VAL A 57 3.69 -8.85 -12.89
N ASP A 58 2.72 -9.50 -12.24
CA ASP A 58 2.49 -10.94 -12.38
C ASP A 58 1.04 -11.31 -12.01
N ILE A 59 0.48 -12.33 -12.66
CA ILE A 59 -0.84 -12.88 -12.35
C ILE A 59 -0.66 -14.17 -11.56
N LEU A 60 -1.15 -14.18 -10.32
CA LEU A 60 -0.99 -15.29 -9.38
C LEU A 60 -2.17 -16.26 -9.39
N GLU A 61 -3.26 -15.89 -10.07
CA GLU A 61 -4.45 -16.72 -10.20
C GLU A 61 -4.17 -17.87 -11.19
N LYS A 62 -4.22 -19.12 -10.69
CA LYS A 62 -3.94 -20.32 -11.48
C LYS A 62 -4.84 -20.41 -12.71
N GLY A 63 -4.24 -20.65 -13.87
CA GLY A 63 -4.94 -20.76 -15.16
C GLY A 63 -5.25 -19.42 -15.82
N LYS A 64 -4.77 -18.30 -15.27
CA LYS A 64 -4.91 -16.95 -15.82
C LYS A 64 -3.58 -16.22 -15.99
N GLU A 65 -2.47 -16.94 -15.99
CA GLU A 65 -1.10 -16.38 -16.01
C GLU A 65 -0.87 -15.43 -17.20
N ASN A 66 -1.55 -15.66 -18.33
CA ASN A 66 -1.47 -14.84 -19.55
C ASN A 66 -2.80 -14.14 -19.89
N PHE A 67 -3.64 -13.88 -18.89
CA PHE A 67 -4.95 -13.27 -19.12
C PHE A 67 -4.80 -11.85 -19.68
N LEU A 68 -5.49 -11.59 -20.79
CA LEU A 68 -5.57 -10.27 -21.42
C LEU A 68 -6.96 -9.68 -21.22
N CYS A 69 -7.01 -8.38 -20.90
CA CYS A 69 -8.27 -7.64 -20.87
C CYS A 69 -8.77 -7.41 -22.30
N HIS A 70 -9.78 -8.16 -22.74
CA HIS A 70 -10.42 -7.95 -24.05
C HIS A 70 -11.45 -6.81 -24.07
N LYS A 71 -11.72 -6.18 -22.91
CA LYS A 71 -12.63 -5.04 -22.78
C LYS A 71 -11.92 -3.69 -22.88
N CYS A 72 -10.59 -3.73 -22.93
CA CYS A 72 -9.75 -2.56 -22.90
C CYS A 72 -9.34 -2.24 -24.33
N ASP A 73 -9.63 -1.03 -24.80
CA ASP A 73 -9.17 -0.55 -26.11
C ASP A 73 -7.70 -0.13 -25.99
N GLY A 74 -6.78 -1.02 -26.36
CA GLY A 74 -5.34 -0.77 -26.33
C GLY A 74 -4.56 -1.92 -26.95
N ASP A 75 -3.48 -1.56 -27.65
CA ASP A 75 -2.50 -2.55 -28.08
C ASP A 75 -1.68 -3.02 -26.85
N LYS A 76 -1.32 -4.31 -26.87
CA LYS A 76 -0.66 -5.03 -25.77
C LYS A 76 0.49 -4.27 -25.11
#